data_AF-A0A964QTY4-F1
#
_entry.id   AF-A0A964QTY4-F1
#
_cell.length_a   1.000
_cell.length_b   1.000
_cell.length_c   1.000
_cell.angle_alpha   90.00
_cell.angle_beta   90.00
_cell.angle_gamma   90.00
#
_symmetry.space_group_name_H-M   'P 1'
#
loop_
_entity.id
_entity.type
_entity.pdbx_description
1 polymer ?
#
loop_
_entity_poly.entity_id
_entity_poly.type
_entity_poly.pdbx_seq_one_letter_code
_entity_poly.pdbx_strand_id
1 'polypeptide(L)'
;MDKDQVVEILVEIGILLELKGENPFKTRAYASAARTIEALNEPLEKLISEHRLGETKGIGVALEQKITELVTTGKLAYYEELKATLPAGLLTLLQIPGLGPKKVKSLYQKLGVCSIEQLDQACKEGKVAVLDGFGEKTQSKIVEGILFRGTYASRHHLIRALAVSEPMLESLRSCPDVIRCSTAGSVRRFKEVIGDIDFLVSSRKPAEVIEFFTQRPGVIAVNAKGETKASVVLVGGIQADLRAVSDQEFPFALAYFTGSKEHNIVMRQRAIHRGLRLNEYGLFRSSEETRDPHLLVPCSTEEDIFTELGLAFIPPELREDQGEFAAGERNEIPRLLEWTELRGSLHNHSNWSDGRVTIEEIARHMHELGCDYWAITDHSKSSFQANGLHPDRLAQQIGEIQRLNKQLAAEGIDFRLLTGSEVDILSEGKLDFEDDLLAELDVVVASVHQGFTQSETEMTKRLVRAAENPFVHMLGHLTGRLLLEREAYKVNQRAVIDACAETGTWIELNASPMRFDMDWRLWSYAKSKGVKCVINCDAHRNEHAGFLRLGAGIARKGWLTKADVINTLPLPALLLELKRKRTSMR
;
A
#
# COMPACT_ATOMS: atom_id res chain seq x y z
N MET A 1 -24.25 -12.34 4.48
CA MET A 1 -23.30 -11.22 4.44
C MET A 1 -22.15 -11.58 5.36
N ASP A 2 -20.91 -11.38 4.95
CA ASP A 2 -19.76 -11.77 5.77
C ASP A 2 -19.50 -10.79 6.93
N LYS A 3 -18.62 -11.18 7.86
CA LYS A 3 -18.28 -10.43 9.07
C LYS A 3 -17.81 -9.01 8.75
N ASP A 4 -16.96 -8.84 7.75
CA ASP A 4 -16.32 -7.55 7.44
C ASP A 4 -17.35 -6.57 6.84
N GLN A 5 -18.23 -7.06 5.96
CA GLN A 5 -19.35 -6.28 5.44
C GLN A 5 -20.30 -5.80 6.54
N VAL A 6 -20.57 -6.64 7.55
CA VAL A 6 -21.38 -6.25 8.72
C VAL A 6 -20.68 -5.14 9.52
N VAL A 7 -19.38 -5.26 9.75
CA VAL A 7 -18.58 -4.24 10.46
C VAL A 7 -18.64 -2.90 9.73
N GLU A 8 -18.45 -2.89 8.41
CA GLU A 8 -18.53 -1.68 7.60
C GLU A 8 -19.88 -0.99 7.74
N ILE A 9 -20.98 -1.74 7.63
CA ILE A 9 -22.34 -1.20 7.77
C ILE A 9 -22.56 -0.63 9.18
N LEU A 10 -22.11 -1.31 10.23
CA LEU A 10 -22.24 -0.82 11.61
C LEU A 10 -21.45 0.48 11.83
N VAL A 11 -20.24 0.60 11.27
CA VAL A 11 -19.45 1.83 11.28
C VAL A 11 -20.21 2.96 10.56
N GLU A 12 -20.74 2.67 9.37
CA GLU A 12 -21.48 3.65 8.58
C GLU A 12 -22.76 4.11 9.28
N ILE A 13 -23.51 3.21 9.93
CA ILE A 13 -24.67 3.59 10.77
C ILE A 13 -24.24 4.56 11.88
N GLY A 14 -23.12 4.28 12.57
CA GLY A 14 -22.58 5.16 13.60
C GLY A 14 -22.31 6.57 13.06
N ILE A 15 -21.71 6.66 11.87
CA ILE A 15 -21.43 7.91 11.16
C ILE A 15 -22.71 8.64 10.78
N LEU A 16 -23.68 7.94 10.16
CA LEU A 16 -24.96 8.51 9.73
C LEU A 16 -25.75 9.07 10.92
N LEU A 17 -25.75 8.37 12.05
CA LEU A 17 -26.38 8.85 13.29
C LEU A 17 -25.68 10.10 13.83
N GLU A 18 -24.35 10.15 13.78
CA GLU A 18 -23.61 11.35 14.20
C GLU A 18 -23.90 12.56 13.30
N LEU A 19 -23.99 12.34 11.98
CA LEU A 19 -24.40 13.37 11.01
C LEU A 19 -25.82 13.89 11.28
N LYS A 20 -26.76 12.98 11.61
CA LYS A 20 -28.13 13.34 12.00
C LYS A 20 -28.20 14.08 13.33
N GLY A 21 -27.15 13.99 14.14
CA GLY A 21 -27.11 14.59 15.47
C GLY A 21 -27.81 13.78 16.55
N GLU A 22 -27.88 12.48 16.36
CA GLU A 22 -28.43 11.55 17.33
C GLU A 22 -27.57 11.46 18.59
N ASN A 23 -28.13 10.79 19.61
CA ASN A 23 -27.50 10.67 20.91
C ASN A 23 -26.07 10.05 20.81
N PRO A 24 -25.02 10.69 21.37
CA PRO A 24 -23.64 10.19 21.34
C PRO A 24 -23.42 8.81 21.97
N PHE A 25 -24.30 8.37 22.86
CA PHE A 25 -24.28 7.01 23.41
C PHE A 25 -24.73 5.99 22.34
N LYS A 26 -25.71 6.35 21.52
CA LYS A 26 -26.23 5.50 20.44
C LYS A 26 -25.24 5.38 19.30
N THR A 27 -24.60 6.48 18.89
CA THR A 27 -23.53 6.44 17.85
C THR A 27 -22.35 5.57 18.31
N ARG A 28 -21.88 5.77 19.55
CA ARG A 28 -20.81 4.97 20.15
C ARG A 28 -21.19 3.50 20.31
N ALA A 29 -22.47 3.18 20.51
CA ALA A 29 -22.91 1.79 20.59
C ALA A 29 -22.67 1.04 19.27
N TYR A 30 -22.99 1.64 18.12
CA TYR A 30 -22.71 1.03 16.81
C TYR A 30 -21.20 0.91 16.53
N ALA A 31 -20.41 1.95 16.82
CA ALA A 31 -18.96 1.88 16.66
C ALA A 31 -18.28 0.87 17.61
N SER A 32 -18.87 0.65 18.79
CA SER A 32 -18.39 -0.37 19.72
C SER A 32 -18.82 -1.76 19.28
N ALA A 33 -20.05 -1.92 18.80
CA ALA A 33 -20.53 -3.17 18.21
C ALA A 33 -19.69 -3.56 16.99
N ALA A 34 -19.37 -2.63 16.10
CA ALA A 34 -18.48 -2.87 14.97
C ALA A 34 -17.12 -3.42 15.43
N ARG A 35 -16.48 -2.77 16.42
CA ARG A 35 -15.21 -3.24 16.99
C ARG A 35 -15.34 -4.61 17.67
N THR A 36 -16.44 -4.84 18.39
CA THR A 36 -16.72 -6.12 19.04
C THR A 36 -16.88 -7.24 18.01
N ILE A 37 -17.66 -7.01 16.95
CA ILE A 37 -17.85 -7.97 15.85
C ILE A 37 -16.54 -8.22 15.11
N GLU A 38 -15.79 -7.17 14.82
CA GLU A 38 -14.51 -7.25 14.11
C GLU A 38 -13.51 -8.13 14.89
N ALA A 39 -13.50 -8.01 16.22
CA ALA A 39 -12.66 -8.76 17.14
C ALA A 39 -13.16 -10.18 17.48
N LEU A 40 -14.23 -10.66 16.86
CA LEU A 40 -14.70 -12.03 17.07
C LEU A 40 -13.76 -13.06 16.44
N ASN A 41 -13.36 -14.04 17.25
CA ASN A 41 -12.57 -15.20 16.85
C ASN A 41 -13.44 -16.37 16.34
N GLU A 42 -14.71 -16.43 16.75
CA GLU A 42 -15.67 -17.39 16.22
C GLU A 42 -16.41 -16.80 15.00
N PRO A 43 -16.80 -17.62 14.00
CA PRO A 43 -17.61 -17.16 12.87
C PRO A 43 -18.91 -16.52 13.35
N LEU A 44 -19.23 -15.35 12.81
CA LEU A 44 -20.40 -14.56 13.21
C LEU A 44 -21.70 -15.33 12.96
N GLU A 45 -21.77 -16.08 11.86
CA GLU A 45 -22.90 -16.92 11.48
C GLU A 45 -23.19 -17.99 12.54
N LYS A 46 -22.13 -18.56 13.12
CA LYS A 46 -22.24 -19.58 14.16
C LYS A 46 -22.86 -18.99 15.42
N LEU A 47 -22.36 -17.85 15.90
CA LEU A 47 -22.89 -17.17 17.09
C LEU A 47 -24.36 -16.78 16.93
N ILE A 48 -24.78 -16.40 15.72
CA ILE A 48 -26.17 -16.09 15.41
C ILE A 48 -27.04 -17.36 15.42
N SER A 49 -26.58 -18.43 14.78
CA SER A 49 -27.31 -19.70 14.70
C SER A 49 -27.52 -20.37 16.07
N GLU A 50 -26.58 -20.14 17.00
CA GLU A 50 -26.63 -20.67 18.36
C GLU A 50 -27.30 -19.69 19.35
N HIS A 51 -27.82 -18.55 18.89
CA HIS A 51 -28.41 -17.49 19.73
C HIS A 51 -27.49 -16.96 20.85
N ARG A 52 -26.18 -16.96 20.60
CA ARG A 52 -25.13 -16.53 21.54
C ARG A 52 -24.64 -15.11 21.30
N LEU A 53 -25.09 -14.46 20.23
CA LEU A 53 -24.59 -13.13 19.87
C LEU A 53 -24.89 -12.08 20.95
N GLY A 54 -26.09 -12.09 21.55
CA GLY A 54 -26.48 -11.19 22.64
C GLY A 54 -25.69 -11.36 23.95
N GLU A 55 -24.98 -12.48 24.12
CA GLU A 55 -24.08 -12.70 25.26
C GLU A 55 -22.76 -11.92 25.10
N THR A 56 -22.49 -11.42 23.88
CA THR A 56 -21.27 -10.68 23.57
C THR A 56 -21.31 -9.29 24.20
N LYS A 57 -20.31 -8.99 25.03
CA LYS A 57 -20.21 -7.69 25.72
C LYS A 57 -20.23 -6.54 24.71
N GLY A 58 -21.20 -5.64 24.87
CA GLY A 58 -21.38 -4.47 24.01
C GLY A 58 -22.44 -4.65 22.92
N ILE A 59 -23.01 -5.85 22.77
CA ILE A 59 -24.12 -6.14 21.85
C ILE A 59 -25.40 -6.36 22.68
N GLY A 60 -26.26 -5.35 22.73
CA GLY A 60 -27.59 -5.49 23.32
C GLY A 60 -28.61 -6.06 22.33
N VAL A 61 -29.79 -6.43 22.82
CA VAL A 61 -30.91 -7.02 22.05
C VAL A 61 -31.19 -6.30 20.72
N ALA A 62 -31.19 -4.96 20.73
CA ALA A 62 -31.49 -4.16 19.55
C ALA A 62 -30.36 -4.13 18.51
N LEU A 63 -29.12 -4.44 18.89
CA LEU A 63 -27.98 -4.61 17.98
C LEU A 63 -27.93 -6.04 17.46
N GLU A 64 -28.14 -7.02 18.35
CA GLU A 64 -28.23 -8.44 18.00
C GLU A 64 -29.27 -8.70 16.90
N GLN A 65 -30.47 -8.13 17.03
CA GLN A 65 -31.53 -8.24 16.01
C GLN A 65 -31.08 -7.69 14.65
N LYS A 66 -30.45 -6.51 14.63
CA LYS A 66 -30.00 -5.88 13.37
C LYS A 66 -28.84 -6.62 12.72
N ILE A 67 -27.90 -7.12 13.52
CA ILE A 67 -26.76 -7.89 13.04
C ILE A 67 -27.24 -9.24 12.47
N THR A 68 -28.20 -9.87 13.15
CA THR A 68 -28.84 -11.10 12.67
C THR A 68 -29.55 -10.86 11.33
N GLU A 69 -30.31 -9.77 11.20
CA GLU A 69 -30.98 -9.39 9.94
C GLU A 69 -29.96 -9.18 8.81
N LEU A 70 -28.87 -8.43 9.07
CA LEU A 70 -27.80 -8.19 8.09
C LEU A 70 -27.16 -9.48 7.59
N VAL A 71 -26.79 -10.38 8.50
CA VAL A 71 -26.10 -11.63 8.16
C VAL A 71 -27.02 -12.55 7.36
N THR A 72 -28.28 -12.71 7.80
CA THR A 72 -29.24 -13.66 7.22
C THR A 72 -29.86 -13.18 5.91
N THR A 73 -30.18 -11.90 5.79
CA THR A 73 -30.88 -11.36 4.62
C THR A 73 -29.96 -10.62 3.65
N GLY A 74 -28.75 -10.27 4.09
CA GLY A 74 -27.84 -9.42 3.34
C GLY A 74 -28.26 -7.95 3.25
N LYS A 75 -29.31 -7.55 3.97
CA LYS A 75 -29.86 -6.18 3.98
C LYS A 75 -30.30 -5.80 5.39
N LEU A 76 -30.47 -4.51 5.62
CA LEU A 76 -31.00 -3.98 6.87
C LEU A 76 -31.88 -2.78 6.59
N ALA A 77 -33.19 -2.93 6.80
CA ALA A 77 -34.15 -1.86 6.51
C ALA A 77 -33.79 -0.56 7.26
N TYR A 78 -33.37 -0.68 8.52
CA TYR A 78 -32.94 0.46 9.34
C TYR A 78 -31.76 1.25 8.73
N TYR A 79 -30.81 0.57 8.09
CA TYR A 79 -29.66 1.20 7.45
C TYR A 79 -30.09 1.93 6.17
N GLU A 80 -30.91 1.29 5.34
CA GLU A 80 -31.43 1.89 4.10
C GLU A 80 -32.30 3.12 4.40
N GLU A 81 -33.19 3.04 5.39
CA GLU A 81 -34.01 4.17 5.84
C GLU A 81 -33.14 5.32 6.36
N LEU A 82 -32.14 5.02 7.19
CA LEU A 82 -31.24 6.03 7.74
C LEU A 82 -30.43 6.70 6.63
N LYS A 83 -29.94 5.94 5.66
CA LYS A 83 -29.22 6.43 4.49
C LYS A 83 -30.11 7.33 3.63
N ALA A 84 -31.38 6.98 3.45
CA ALA A 84 -32.35 7.80 2.73
C ALA A 84 -32.69 9.14 3.44
N THR A 85 -32.47 9.24 4.76
CA THR A 85 -32.73 10.49 5.50
C THR A 85 -31.66 11.58 5.32
N LEU A 86 -30.50 11.25 4.74
CA LEU A 86 -29.40 12.18 4.56
C LEU A 86 -29.02 12.30 3.08
N PRO A 87 -28.65 13.49 2.57
CA PRO A 87 -28.12 13.62 1.22
C PRO A 87 -26.87 12.75 1.04
N ALA A 88 -26.82 11.94 -0.01
CA ALA A 88 -25.70 11.04 -0.30
C ALA A 88 -24.34 11.78 -0.37
N GLY A 89 -24.34 13.05 -0.76
CA GLY A 89 -23.14 13.86 -0.82
C GLY A 89 -22.51 14.17 0.54
N LEU A 90 -23.23 14.03 1.68
CA LEU A 90 -22.62 14.20 3.01
C LEU A 90 -21.59 13.12 3.33
N LEU A 91 -21.84 11.87 2.96
CA LEU A 91 -20.85 10.79 3.09
C LEU A 91 -19.63 11.05 2.21
N THR A 92 -19.85 11.68 1.05
CA THR A 92 -18.78 12.08 0.14
C THR A 92 -17.89 13.14 0.79
N LEU A 93 -18.45 14.08 1.55
CA LEU A 93 -17.66 15.11 2.26
C LEU A 93 -16.77 14.53 3.37
N LEU A 94 -17.16 13.41 3.99
CA LEU A 94 -16.35 12.76 5.04
C LEU A 94 -15.05 12.16 4.53
N GLN A 95 -14.97 11.92 3.23
CA GLN A 95 -13.77 11.42 2.58
C GLN A 95 -12.76 12.54 2.28
N ILE A 96 -13.08 13.81 2.61
CA ILE A 96 -12.11 14.92 2.51
C ILE A 96 -11.25 14.91 3.79
N PRO A 97 -9.91 14.79 3.67
CA PRO A 97 -9.01 14.81 4.81
C PRO A 97 -9.28 16.01 5.74
N GLY A 98 -9.42 15.75 7.04
CA GLY A 98 -9.70 16.77 8.04
C GLY A 98 -11.18 17.14 8.24
N LEU A 99 -12.11 16.52 7.51
CA LEU A 99 -13.56 16.61 7.72
C LEU A 99 -14.12 15.35 8.38
N GLY A 100 -14.23 15.36 9.70
CA GLY A 100 -14.98 14.35 10.44
C GLY A 100 -16.50 14.63 10.49
N PRO A 101 -17.31 13.66 10.98
CA PRO A 101 -18.78 13.76 11.06
C PRO A 101 -19.30 15.06 11.67
N LYS A 102 -18.69 15.54 12.75
CA LYS A 102 -19.08 16.80 13.40
C LYS A 102 -18.92 18.03 12.51
N LYS A 103 -17.83 18.10 11.74
CA LYS A 103 -17.57 19.22 10.84
C LYS A 103 -18.50 19.16 9.63
N VAL A 104 -18.67 17.98 9.02
CA VAL A 104 -19.61 17.80 7.91
C VAL A 104 -21.03 18.16 8.32
N LYS A 105 -21.47 17.74 9.51
CA LYS A 105 -22.75 18.16 10.07
C LYS A 105 -22.85 19.69 10.21
N SER A 106 -21.83 20.35 10.75
CA SER A 106 -21.83 21.81 10.90
C SER A 106 -21.94 22.52 9.54
N LEU A 107 -21.17 22.07 8.54
CA LEU A 107 -21.22 22.58 7.16
C LEU A 107 -22.62 22.42 6.56
N TYR A 108 -23.23 21.25 6.74
CA TYR A 108 -24.58 20.99 6.27
C TYR A 108 -25.63 21.86 6.97
N GLN A 109 -25.61 21.93 8.30
CA GLN A 109 -26.63 22.65 9.08
C GLN A 109 -26.51 24.17 8.97
N LYS A 110 -25.28 24.70 8.87
CA LYS A 110 -25.02 26.15 8.89
C LYS A 110 -24.94 26.75 7.49
N LEU A 111 -24.40 26.02 6.53
CA LEU A 111 -24.14 26.51 5.18
C LEU A 111 -24.95 25.77 4.10
N GLY A 112 -25.73 24.74 4.46
CA GLY A 112 -26.50 23.95 3.51
C GLY A 112 -25.65 23.09 2.58
N VAL A 113 -24.36 22.91 2.89
CA VAL A 113 -23.41 22.21 2.02
C VAL A 113 -23.67 20.71 2.06
N CYS A 114 -24.04 20.14 0.92
CA CYS A 114 -24.28 18.72 0.72
C CYS A 114 -23.49 18.11 -0.45
N SER A 115 -22.60 18.87 -1.10
CA SER A 115 -21.70 18.36 -2.15
C SER A 115 -20.31 19.00 -2.07
N ILE A 116 -19.33 18.40 -2.77
CA ILE A 116 -17.96 18.92 -2.82
C ILE A 116 -17.93 20.28 -3.50
N GLU A 117 -18.69 20.46 -4.57
CA GLU A 117 -18.76 21.71 -5.34
C GLU A 117 -19.31 22.84 -4.48
N GLN A 118 -20.35 22.56 -3.69
CA GLN A 118 -20.89 23.52 -2.74
C GLN A 118 -19.90 23.85 -1.62
N LEU A 119 -19.13 22.86 -1.15
CA LEU A 119 -18.10 23.09 -0.15
C LEU A 119 -16.95 23.95 -0.68
N ASP A 120 -16.48 23.65 -1.88
CA ASP A 120 -15.44 24.42 -2.58
C ASP A 120 -15.87 25.88 -2.76
N GLN A 121 -17.11 26.10 -3.20
CA GLN A 121 -17.68 27.44 -3.34
C GLN A 121 -17.77 28.15 -1.98
N ALA A 122 -18.24 27.46 -0.93
CA ALA A 122 -18.31 28.03 0.42
C ALA A 122 -16.92 28.39 0.98
N CYS A 123 -15.88 27.62 0.65
CA CYS A 123 -14.50 27.95 0.99
C CYS A 123 -13.98 29.16 0.22
N LYS A 124 -14.24 29.25 -1.09
CA LYS A 124 -13.86 30.40 -1.94
C LYS A 124 -14.51 31.71 -1.47
N GLU A 125 -15.73 31.62 -0.95
CA GLU A 125 -16.46 32.75 -0.38
C GLU A 125 -16.06 33.07 1.07
N GLY A 126 -15.12 32.34 1.66
CA GLY A 126 -14.66 32.53 3.04
C GLY A 126 -15.68 32.13 4.12
N LYS A 127 -16.84 31.57 3.74
CA LYS A 127 -17.94 31.26 4.66
C LYS A 127 -17.58 30.13 5.63
N VAL A 128 -16.70 29.22 5.22
CA VAL A 128 -16.28 28.10 6.06
C VAL A 128 -15.38 28.56 7.20
N ALA A 129 -14.47 29.52 6.96
CA ALA A 129 -13.57 30.04 7.98
C ALA A 129 -14.30 30.73 9.14
N VAL A 130 -15.47 31.32 8.88
CA VAL A 130 -16.29 32.04 9.87
C VAL A 130 -17.05 31.09 10.80
N LEU A 131 -17.17 29.80 10.46
CA LEU A 131 -17.84 28.83 11.32
C LEU A 131 -17.02 28.50 12.58
N ASP A 132 -17.72 28.41 13.71
CA ASP A 132 -17.15 27.95 14.99
C ASP A 132 -16.46 26.60 14.81
N GLY A 133 -15.16 26.55 15.17
CA GLY A 133 -14.33 25.34 15.06
C GLY A 133 -13.66 25.10 13.70
N PHE A 134 -13.79 26.02 12.74
CA PHE A 134 -13.09 25.97 11.45
C PHE A 134 -11.92 26.96 11.42
N GLY A 135 -12.16 28.27 11.28
CA GLY A 135 -11.09 29.26 11.08
C GLY A 135 -10.37 29.12 9.74
N GLU A 136 -9.51 30.09 9.41
CA GLU A 136 -8.82 30.18 8.12
C GLU A 136 -7.91 28.97 7.83
N LYS A 137 -7.23 28.46 8.86
CA LYS A 137 -6.34 27.31 8.74
C LYS A 137 -7.11 26.02 8.39
N THR A 138 -8.29 25.80 8.97
CA THR A 138 -9.10 24.63 8.63
C THR A 138 -9.71 24.78 7.24
N GLN A 139 -10.18 25.98 6.87
CA GLN A 139 -10.68 26.23 5.52
C GLN A 139 -9.58 25.95 4.47
N SER A 140 -8.36 26.43 4.69
CA SER A 140 -7.23 26.18 3.78
C SER A 140 -6.96 24.68 3.62
N LYS A 141 -6.98 23.91 4.73
CA LYS A 141 -6.87 22.44 4.68
C LYS A 141 -8.02 21.76 3.95
N ILE A 142 -9.25 22.28 4.07
CA ILE A 142 -10.41 21.74 3.34
C ILE A 142 -10.23 21.98 1.85
N VAL A 143 -9.81 23.18 1.44
CA VAL A 143 -9.52 23.50 0.03
C VAL A 143 -8.41 22.60 -0.51
N GLU A 144 -7.33 22.42 0.24
CA GLU A 144 -6.27 21.47 -0.10
C GLU A 144 -6.84 20.06 -0.26
N GLY A 145 -7.67 19.58 0.67
CA GLY A 145 -8.30 18.26 0.60
C GLY A 145 -9.27 18.08 -0.57
N ILE A 146 -9.99 19.12 -0.97
CA ILE A 146 -10.88 19.12 -2.15
C ILE A 146 -10.05 19.04 -3.43
N LEU A 147 -9.02 19.90 -3.56
CA LEU A 147 -8.11 19.89 -4.70
C LEU A 147 -7.41 18.55 -4.83
N PHE A 148 -6.96 18.01 -3.70
CA PHE A 148 -6.38 16.68 -3.59
C PHE A 148 -7.34 15.65 -4.16
N ARG A 149 -8.56 15.53 -3.62
CA ARG A 149 -9.55 14.58 -4.11
C ARG A 149 -9.87 14.75 -5.60
N GLY A 150 -10.08 15.98 -6.08
CA GLY A 150 -10.35 16.25 -7.49
C GLY A 150 -9.20 15.80 -8.40
N THR A 151 -7.96 16.00 -7.95
CA THR A 151 -6.73 15.58 -8.66
C THR A 151 -6.53 14.06 -8.65
N TYR A 152 -7.05 13.38 -7.63
CA TYR A 152 -6.82 11.96 -7.37
C TYR A 152 -8.07 11.07 -7.54
N ALA A 153 -9.21 11.60 -8.00
CA ALA A 153 -10.48 10.87 -8.09
C ALA A 153 -10.41 9.62 -9.00
N SER A 154 -9.52 9.63 -9.99
CA SER A 154 -9.21 8.50 -10.88
C SER A 154 -7.92 7.77 -10.53
N ARG A 155 -7.39 7.98 -9.31
CA ARG A 155 -6.17 7.33 -8.85
C ARG A 155 -6.48 6.35 -7.72
N HIS A 156 -5.80 5.22 -7.74
CA HIS A 156 -6.00 4.12 -6.83
C HIS A 156 -4.67 3.62 -6.30
N HIS A 157 -4.64 3.13 -5.06
CA HIS A 157 -3.49 2.39 -4.56
C HIS A 157 -3.28 1.11 -5.36
N LEU A 158 -2.00 0.73 -5.52
CA LEU A 158 -1.63 -0.52 -6.18
C LEU A 158 -2.40 -1.74 -5.62
N ILE A 159 -2.51 -1.87 -4.30
CA ILE A 159 -3.22 -3.00 -3.68
C ILE A 159 -4.69 -3.10 -4.13
N ARG A 160 -5.36 -1.97 -4.30
CA ARG A 160 -6.75 -1.94 -4.76
C ARG A 160 -6.86 -2.35 -6.22
N ALA A 161 -5.92 -1.91 -7.05
CA ALA A 161 -5.84 -2.32 -8.44
C ALA A 161 -5.53 -3.83 -8.56
N LEU A 162 -4.62 -4.37 -7.75
CA LEU A 162 -4.30 -5.81 -7.72
C LEU A 162 -5.48 -6.65 -7.25
N ALA A 163 -6.18 -6.22 -6.18
CA ALA A 163 -7.34 -6.93 -5.65
C ALA A 163 -8.46 -7.15 -6.68
N VAL A 164 -8.63 -6.24 -7.63
CA VAL A 164 -9.60 -6.39 -8.73
C VAL A 164 -8.99 -6.98 -10.00
N SER A 165 -7.70 -6.73 -10.27
CA SER A 165 -7.06 -7.18 -11.51
C SER A 165 -6.59 -8.61 -11.48
N GLU A 166 -6.10 -9.13 -10.35
CA GLU A 166 -5.61 -10.51 -10.25
C GLU A 166 -6.74 -11.53 -10.49
N PRO A 167 -7.94 -11.42 -9.85
CA PRO A 167 -9.05 -12.33 -10.15
C PRO A 167 -9.56 -12.21 -11.59
N MET A 168 -9.58 -10.99 -12.15
CA MET A 168 -9.97 -10.76 -13.54
C MET A 168 -8.98 -11.39 -14.52
N LEU A 169 -7.68 -11.24 -14.24
CA LEU A 169 -6.60 -11.84 -15.03
C LEU A 169 -6.69 -13.37 -15.01
N GLU A 170 -6.96 -13.95 -13.85
CA GLU A 170 -7.14 -15.40 -13.72
C GLU A 170 -8.40 -15.88 -14.45
N SER A 171 -9.49 -15.11 -14.38
CA SER A 171 -10.68 -15.41 -15.18
C SER A 171 -10.39 -15.34 -16.68
N LEU A 172 -9.61 -14.36 -17.16
CA LEU A 172 -9.22 -14.27 -18.57
C LEU A 172 -8.35 -15.46 -18.99
N ARG A 173 -7.41 -15.90 -18.15
CA ARG A 173 -6.59 -17.10 -18.40
C ARG A 173 -7.42 -18.38 -18.50
N SER A 174 -8.54 -18.46 -17.78
CA SER A 174 -9.45 -19.60 -17.86
C SER A 174 -10.32 -19.64 -19.14
N CYS A 175 -10.34 -18.57 -19.94
CA CYS A 175 -11.09 -18.51 -21.18
C CYS A 175 -10.42 -19.37 -22.27
N PRO A 176 -11.11 -20.37 -22.87
CA PRO A 176 -10.52 -21.27 -23.86
C PRO A 176 -9.97 -20.58 -25.11
N ASP A 177 -10.51 -19.41 -25.46
CA ASP A 177 -10.10 -18.65 -26.63
C ASP A 177 -8.91 -17.71 -26.36
N VAL A 178 -8.40 -17.66 -25.12
CA VAL A 178 -7.20 -16.90 -24.75
C VAL A 178 -5.96 -17.79 -24.87
N ILE A 179 -4.93 -17.30 -25.58
CA ILE A 179 -3.64 -18.00 -25.76
C ILE A 179 -2.62 -17.48 -24.74
N ARG A 180 -2.40 -16.16 -24.70
CA ARG A 180 -1.57 -15.47 -23.69
C ARG A 180 -2.36 -14.34 -23.05
N CYS A 181 -2.05 -14.05 -21.80
CA CYS A 181 -2.72 -12.98 -21.05
C CYS A 181 -1.77 -12.36 -20.03
N SER A 182 -1.78 -11.03 -19.93
CA SER A 182 -1.01 -10.28 -18.94
C SER A 182 -1.76 -9.00 -18.56
N THR A 183 -1.54 -8.52 -17.33
CA THR A 183 -1.71 -7.09 -17.07
C THR A 183 -0.62 -6.31 -17.81
N ALA A 184 -0.90 -5.08 -18.17
CA ALA A 184 0.04 -4.14 -18.77
C ALA A 184 0.04 -2.84 -17.96
N GLY A 185 0.45 -1.74 -18.58
CA GLY A 185 0.41 -0.41 -18.00
C GLY A 185 1.15 -0.28 -16.67
N SER A 186 0.66 0.65 -15.86
CA SER A 186 1.30 1.00 -14.58
C SER A 186 1.22 -0.11 -13.52
N VAL A 187 0.22 -1.00 -13.60
CA VAL A 187 0.12 -2.19 -12.73
C VAL A 187 1.29 -3.13 -12.99
N ARG A 188 1.59 -3.43 -14.26
CA ARG A 188 2.71 -4.32 -14.62
C ARG A 188 4.07 -3.73 -14.24
N ARG A 189 4.22 -2.40 -14.26
CA ARG A 189 5.42 -1.69 -13.78
C ARG A 189 5.44 -1.46 -12.27
N PHE A 190 4.48 -2.02 -11.54
CA PHE A 190 4.40 -1.95 -10.09
C PHE A 190 4.30 -0.53 -9.52
N LYS A 191 3.63 0.38 -10.24
CA LYS A 191 3.50 1.77 -9.78
C LYS A 191 2.69 1.86 -8.50
N GLU A 192 3.18 2.67 -7.56
CA GLU A 192 2.61 2.91 -6.24
C GLU A 192 1.15 3.42 -6.30
N VAL A 193 0.85 4.19 -7.35
CA VAL A 193 -0.46 4.79 -7.63
C VAL A 193 -0.84 4.50 -9.07
N ILE A 194 -2.00 3.88 -9.25
CA ILE A 194 -2.57 3.39 -10.50
C ILE A 194 -3.68 4.33 -10.97
N GLY A 195 -3.78 4.55 -12.29
CA GLY A 195 -4.91 5.24 -12.89
C GLY A 195 -5.99 4.22 -13.26
N ASP A 196 -5.86 3.68 -14.46
CA ASP A 196 -6.61 2.55 -14.99
C ASP A 196 -5.81 1.24 -14.92
N ILE A 197 -6.49 0.13 -15.21
CA ILE A 197 -5.91 -1.20 -15.34
C ILE A 197 -5.94 -1.60 -16.81
N ASP A 198 -4.77 -1.88 -17.38
CA ASP A 198 -4.65 -2.42 -18.73
C ASP A 198 -4.53 -3.94 -18.69
N PHE A 199 -5.37 -4.64 -19.44
CA PHE A 199 -5.24 -6.06 -19.74
C PHE A 199 -4.90 -6.24 -21.22
N LEU A 200 -4.02 -7.20 -21.49
CA LEU A 200 -3.66 -7.61 -22.83
C LEU A 200 -3.83 -9.12 -22.97
N VAL A 201 -4.51 -9.53 -24.04
CA VAL A 201 -4.69 -10.94 -24.40
C VAL A 201 -4.29 -11.18 -25.85
N SER A 202 -3.80 -12.39 -26.14
CA SER A 202 -3.78 -12.91 -27.51
C SER A 202 -4.89 -13.93 -27.73
N SER A 203 -5.55 -13.85 -28.88
CA SER A 203 -6.66 -14.73 -29.23
C SER A 203 -6.84 -14.88 -30.73
N ARG A 204 -7.38 -16.03 -31.17
CA ARG A 204 -7.91 -16.22 -32.53
C ARG A 204 -9.39 -15.82 -32.66
N LYS A 205 -10.08 -15.60 -31.54
CA LYS A 205 -11.48 -15.16 -31.47
C LYS A 205 -11.61 -13.96 -30.53
N PRO A 206 -11.02 -12.80 -30.88
CA PRO A 206 -10.96 -11.64 -29.99
C PRO A 206 -12.35 -11.17 -29.55
N ALA A 207 -13.36 -11.20 -30.43
CA ALA A 207 -14.73 -10.80 -30.10
C ALA A 207 -15.35 -11.65 -28.97
N GLU A 208 -15.11 -12.97 -28.97
CA GLU A 208 -15.60 -13.88 -27.92
C GLU A 208 -14.91 -13.60 -26.58
N VAL A 209 -13.62 -13.28 -26.60
CA VAL A 209 -12.88 -12.89 -25.39
C VAL A 209 -13.36 -11.55 -24.84
N ILE A 210 -13.64 -10.58 -25.72
CA ILE A 210 -14.24 -9.30 -25.31
C ILE A 210 -15.62 -9.51 -24.69
N GLU A 211 -16.47 -10.34 -25.31
CA GLU A 211 -17.78 -10.68 -24.75
C GLU A 211 -17.64 -11.30 -23.36
N PHE A 212 -16.79 -12.33 -23.25
CA PHE A 212 -16.50 -13.01 -21.99
C PHE A 212 -16.05 -12.06 -20.89
N PHE A 213 -15.10 -11.16 -21.20
CA PHE A 213 -14.57 -10.14 -20.29
C PHE A 213 -15.67 -9.19 -19.78
N THR A 214 -16.48 -8.64 -20.69
CA THR A 214 -17.53 -7.66 -20.33
C THR A 214 -18.64 -8.23 -19.46
N GLN A 215 -18.79 -9.56 -19.42
CA GLN A 215 -19.78 -10.28 -18.61
C GLN A 215 -19.21 -10.84 -17.30
N ARG A 216 -17.95 -10.55 -16.95
CA ARG A 216 -17.34 -11.12 -15.74
C ARG A 216 -17.92 -10.51 -14.46
N PRO A 217 -18.08 -11.33 -13.40
CA PRO A 217 -18.33 -10.81 -12.05
C PRO A 217 -17.28 -9.75 -11.69
N GLY A 218 -17.75 -8.63 -11.15
CA GLY A 218 -16.91 -7.47 -10.84
C GLY A 218 -16.92 -6.38 -11.90
N VAL A 219 -17.41 -6.62 -13.12
CA VAL A 219 -17.74 -5.55 -14.07
C VAL A 219 -19.06 -4.90 -13.66
N ILE A 220 -19.05 -3.59 -13.38
CA ILE A 220 -20.24 -2.83 -12.97
C ILE A 220 -20.83 -1.98 -14.09
N ALA A 221 -20.00 -1.58 -15.07
CA ALA A 221 -20.44 -0.85 -16.25
C ALA A 221 -19.53 -1.14 -17.45
N VAL A 222 -20.08 -1.10 -18.65
CA VAL A 222 -19.33 -1.20 -19.91
C VAL A 222 -19.37 0.16 -20.59
N ASN A 223 -18.24 0.86 -20.63
CA ASN A 223 -18.13 2.19 -21.22
C ASN A 223 -17.99 2.11 -22.74
N ALA A 224 -17.23 1.13 -23.23
CA ALA A 224 -17.03 0.88 -24.65
C ALA A 224 -16.79 -0.62 -24.90
N LYS A 225 -17.29 -1.11 -26.03
CA LYS A 225 -17.12 -2.50 -26.47
C LYS A 225 -17.01 -2.55 -27.98
N GLY A 226 -15.95 -3.19 -28.48
CA GLY A 226 -15.73 -3.48 -29.90
C GLY A 226 -15.15 -4.87 -30.08
N GLU A 227 -14.72 -5.21 -31.30
CA GLU A 227 -14.25 -6.57 -31.62
C GLU A 227 -12.91 -6.95 -30.98
N THR A 228 -12.03 -5.97 -30.78
CA THR A 228 -10.65 -6.19 -30.27
C THR A 228 -10.33 -5.36 -29.03
N LYS A 229 -11.27 -4.55 -28.55
CA LYS A 229 -11.08 -3.71 -27.36
C LYS A 229 -12.37 -3.52 -26.58
N ALA A 230 -12.24 -3.42 -25.27
CA ALA A 230 -13.32 -3.01 -24.39
C ALA A 230 -12.78 -2.12 -23.27
N SER A 231 -13.63 -1.22 -22.78
CA SER A 231 -13.40 -0.39 -21.61
C SER A 231 -14.56 -0.58 -20.65
N VAL A 232 -14.25 -0.94 -19.41
CA VAL A 232 -15.22 -1.24 -18.38
C VAL A 232 -14.90 -0.48 -17.10
N VAL A 233 -15.88 -0.40 -16.21
CA VAL A 233 -15.68 -0.01 -14.82
C VAL A 233 -15.81 -1.26 -13.97
N LEU A 234 -14.79 -1.52 -13.16
CA LEU A 234 -14.77 -2.62 -12.21
C LEU A 234 -15.34 -2.20 -10.85
N VAL A 235 -15.63 -3.18 -10.00
CA VAL A 235 -16.01 -2.97 -8.61
C VAL A 235 -14.99 -2.07 -7.92
N GLY A 236 -15.49 -1.11 -7.14
CA GLY A 236 -14.66 -0.05 -6.57
C GLY A 236 -14.41 1.13 -7.51
N GLY A 237 -14.97 1.15 -8.72
CA GLY A 237 -14.96 2.31 -9.61
C GLY A 237 -13.68 2.47 -10.44
N ILE A 238 -12.82 1.45 -10.49
CA ILE A 238 -11.56 1.48 -11.24
C ILE A 238 -11.87 1.22 -12.72
N GLN A 239 -11.37 2.08 -13.61
CA GLN A 239 -11.45 1.85 -15.05
C GLN A 239 -10.49 0.74 -15.46
N ALA A 240 -10.95 -0.15 -16.35
CA ALA A 240 -10.11 -1.18 -16.92
C ALA A 240 -10.34 -1.32 -18.42
N ASP A 241 -9.23 -1.41 -19.15
CA ASP A 241 -9.21 -1.59 -20.59
C ASP A 241 -8.68 -2.98 -20.92
N LEU A 242 -9.35 -3.68 -21.83
CA LEU A 242 -8.88 -4.94 -22.42
C LEU A 242 -8.56 -4.72 -23.88
N ARG A 243 -7.37 -5.16 -24.31
CA ARG A 243 -6.99 -5.25 -25.72
C ARG A 243 -6.71 -6.70 -26.11
N ALA A 244 -7.30 -7.12 -27.22
CA ALA A 244 -7.08 -8.42 -27.84
C ALA A 244 -6.30 -8.27 -29.14
N VAL A 245 -5.18 -8.97 -29.25
CA VAL A 245 -4.29 -8.97 -30.43
C VAL A 245 -4.09 -10.38 -30.96
N SER A 246 -3.49 -10.52 -32.15
CA SER A 246 -3.03 -11.84 -32.60
C SER A 246 -1.87 -12.32 -31.72
N ASP A 247 -1.63 -13.64 -31.69
CA ASP A 247 -0.54 -14.16 -30.88
C ASP A 247 0.85 -13.73 -31.40
N GLN A 248 0.99 -13.47 -32.70
CA GLN A 248 2.23 -12.91 -33.27
C GLN A 248 2.51 -11.48 -32.79
N GLU A 249 1.45 -10.69 -32.54
CA GLU A 249 1.56 -9.29 -32.12
C GLU A 249 1.74 -9.11 -30.61
N PHE A 250 1.39 -10.13 -29.82
CA PHE A 250 1.40 -10.07 -28.36
C PHE A 250 2.70 -9.54 -27.73
N PRO A 251 3.93 -9.95 -28.10
CA PRO A 251 5.14 -9.41 -27.47
C PRO A 251 5.30 -7.91 -27.71
N PHE A 252 4.95 -7.42 -28.90
CA PHE A 252 5.05 -6.00 -29.27
C PHE A 252 3.96 -5.18 -28.57
N ALA A 253 2.73 -5.68 -28.56
CA ALA A 253 1.64 -5.07 -27.84
C ALA A 253 1.92 -5.02 -26.34
N LEU A 254 2.50 -6.08 -25.77
CA LEU A 254 2.85 -6.12 -24.35
C LEU A 254 3.92 -5.08 -24.03
N ALA A 255 4.99 -5.00 -24.83
CA ALA A 255 6.01 -3.96 -24.67
C ALA A 255 5.40 -2.55 -24.75
N TYR A 256 4.55 -2.32 -25.76
CA TYR A 256 3.89 -1.04 -25.99
C TYR A 256 2.95 -0.63 -24.85
N PHE A 257 2.01 -1.51 -24.46
CA PHE A 257 1.02 -1.19 -23.43
C PHE A 257 1.60 -1.25 -22.02
N THR A 258 2.72 -1.94 -21.79
CA THR A 258 3.44 -1.85 -20.51
C THR A 258 4.00 -0.45 -20.29
N GLY A 259 4.53 0.18 -21.34
CA GLY A 259 5.19 1.48 -21.23
C GLY A 259 6.43 1.45 -20.34
N SER A 260 6.81 2.55 -19.68
CA SER A 260 6.15 3.87 -19.68
C SER A 260 6.12 4.54 -21.07
N LYS A 261 5.43 5.69 -21.16
CA LYS A 261 5.43 6.50 -22.39
C LYS A 261 6.86 6.90 -22.77
N GLU A 262 7.64 7.31 -21.78
CA GLU A 262 9.03 7.76 -21.89
C GLU A 262 9.91 6.58 -22.37
N HIS A 263 9.79 5.41 -21.74
CA HIS A 263 10.47 4.19 -22.16
C HIS A 263 10.15 3.84 -23.63
N ASN A 264 8.88 3.91 -24.03
CA ASN A 264 8.46 3.64 -25.40
C ASN A 264 9.03 4.65 -26.41
N ILE A 265 9.20 5.92 -26.03
CA ILE A 265 9.82 6.92 -26.90
C ILE A 265 11.26 6.52 -27.23
N VAL A 266 12.04 6.13 -26.22
CA VAL A 266 13.44 5.73 -26.40
C VAL A 266 13.53 4.43 -27.22
N MET A 267 12.70 3.43 -26.93
CA MET A 267 12.63 2.19 -27.72
C MET A 267 12.36 2.45 -29.21
N ARG A 268 11.40 3.34 -29.52
CA ARG A 268 11.09 3.72 -30.91
C ARG A 268 12.22 4.51 -31.58
N GLN A 269 12.83 5.47 -30.87
CA GLN A 269 13.97 6.22 -31.40
C GLN A 269 15.13 5.28 -31.73
N ARG A 270 15.38 4.29 -30.88
CA ARG A 270 16.41 3.26 -31.09
C ARG A 270 16.12 2.39 -32.31
N ALA A 271 14.86 2.00 -32.52
CA ALA A 271 14.43 1.31 -33.74
C ALA A 271 14.68 2.16 -34.98
N ILE A 272 14.29 3.45 -34.95
CA ILE A 272 14.47 4.39 -36.07
C ILE A 272 15.94 4.54 -36.44
N HIS A 273 16.84 4.69 -35.47
CA HIS A 273 18.29 4.77 -35.72
C HIS A 273 18.87 3.51 -36.38
N ARG A 274 18.15 2.39 -36.33
CA ARG A 274 18.52 1.11 -36.95
C ARG A 274 17.79 0.86 -38.28
N GLY A 275 17.08 1.85 -38.81
CA GLY A 275 16.26 1.68 -40.03
C GLY A 275 15.03 0.79 -39.81
N LEU A 276 14.57 0.69 -38.57
CA LEU A 276 13.40 -0.09 -38.18
C LEU A 276 12.27 0.82 -37.68
N ARG A 277 11.04 0.30 -37.68
CA ARG A 277 9.87 0.93 -37.08
C ARG A 277 9.26 0.02 -36.02
N LEU A 278 9.13 0.51 -34.79
CA LEU A 278 8.50 -0.21 -33.68
C LEU A 278 7.13 0.41 -33.36
N ASN A 279 6.07 -0.40 -33.38
CA ASN A 279 4.73 -0.02 -32.94
C ASN A 279 4.06 -1.19 -32.20
N GLU A 280 2.78 -1.06 -31.83
CA GLU A 280 2.06 -2.07 -31.06
C GLU A 280 1.82 -3.40 -31.80
N TYR A 281 2.05 -3.44 -33.12
CA TYR A 281 1.84 -4.62 -33.95
C TYR A 281 3.15 -5.34 -34.30
N GLY A 282 4.30 -4.69 -34.18
CA GLY A 282 5.54 -5.28 -34.64
C GLY A 282 6.76 -4.36 -34.62
N LEU A 283 7.90 -4.98 -34.90
CA LEU A 283 9.14 -4.32 -35.28
C LEU A 283 9.37 -4.60 -36.77
N PHE A 284 9.42 -3.56 -37.60
CA PHE A 284 9.41 -3.69 -39.05
C PHE A 284 10.68 -3.13 -39.67
N ARG A 285 11.18 -3.77 -40.74
CA ARG A 285 12.25 -3.28 -41.60
C ARG A 285 11.74 -2.19 -42.53
N SER A 286 11.39 -1.04 -41.96
CA SER A 286 10.77 0.10 -42.64
C SER A 286 11.20 1.41 -41.99
N SER A 287 11.32 2.46 -42.80
CA SER A 287 11.47 3.86 -42.34
C SER A 287 10.13 4.54 -42.05
N GLU A 288 9.02 3.99 -42.56
CA GLU A 288 7.67 4.52 -42.41
C GLU A 288 6.80 3.62 -41.52
N GLU A 289 5.70 4.15 -41.00
CA GLU A 289 4.71 3.35 -40.26
C GLU A 289 4.12 2.25 -41.14
N THR A 290 4.12 1.02 -40.64
CA THR A 290 3.63 -0.14 -41.37
C THR A 290 3.12 -1.22 -40.41
N ARG A 291 2.28 -2.11 -40.95
CA ARG A 291 1.88 -3.39 -40.35
C ARG A 291 2.04 -4.52 -41.38
N ASP A 292 2.90 -4.33 -42.38
CA ASP A 292 3.16 -5.32 -43.43
C ASP A 292 3.89 -6.54 -42.85
N PRO A 293 3.27 -7.74 -42.85
CA PRO A 293 3.89 -8.95 -42.34
C PRO A 293 5.20 -9.33 -43.06
N HIS A 294 5.40 -8.91 -44.31
CA HIS A 294 6.63 -9.19 -45.05
C HIS A 294 7.84 -8.40 -44.54
N LEU A 295 7.60 -7.27 -43.87
CA LEU A 295 8.65 -6.44 -43.28
C LEU A 295 8.88 -6.76 -41.80
N LEU A 296 8.06 -7.63 -41.19
CA LEU A 296 8.12 -7.95 -39.77
C LEU A 296 9.43 -8.66 -39.41
N VAL A 297 10.13 -8.13 -38.41
CA VAL A 297 11.25 -8.80 -37.77
C VAL A 297 10.70 -9.91 -36.87
N PRO A 298 11.22 -11.16 -36.98
CA PRO A 298 10.71 -12.27 -36.19
C PRO A 298 11.09 -12.12 -34.72
N CYS A 299 10.12 -11.70 -33.89
CA CYS A 299 10.21 -11.69 -32.43
C CYS A 299 9.01 -12.45 -31.84
N SER A 300 9.28 -13.38 -30.92
CA SER A 300 8.25 -14.18 -30.23
C SER A 300 8.01 -13.72 -28.79
N THR A 301 9.00 -13.05 -28.20
CA THR A 301 8.96 -12.52 -26.83
C THR A 301 9.36 -11.04 -26.77
N GLU A 302 9.20 -10.40 -25.60
CA GLU A 302 9.70 -9.04 -25.40
C GLU A 302 11.24 -9.00 -25.45
N GLU A 303 11.91 -10.01 -24.90
CA GLU A 303 13.37 -10.18 -24.91
C GLU A 303 13.95 -10.14 -26.32
N ASP A 304 13.27 -10.74 -27.31
CA ASP A 304 13.67 -10.68 -28.72
C ASP A 304 13.67 -9.23 -29.25
N ILE A 305 12.66 -8.42 -28.86
CA ILE A 305 12.57 -7.00 -29.24
C ILE A 305 13.75 -6.22 -28.67
N PHE A 306 14.07 -6.41 -27.38
CA PHE A 306 15.24 -5.76 -26.76
C PHE A 306 16.53 -6.19 -27.45
N THR A 307 16.68 -7.49 -27.74
CA THR A 307 17.87 -8.05 -28.41
C THR A 307 18.07 -7.46 -29.80
N GLU A 308 17.02 -7.39 -30.63
CA GLU A 308 17.10 -6.79 -31.97
C GLU A 308 17.49 -5.30 -31.90
N LEU A 309 17.04 -4.61 -30.86
CA LEU A 309 17.43 -3.23 -30.60
C LEU A 309 18.81 -3.12 -29.93
N GLY A 310 19.51 -4.23 -29.66
CA GLY A 310 20.82 -4.23 -29.01
C GLY A 310 20.76 -3.77 -27.56
N LEU A 311 19.83 -4.32 -26.79
CA LEU A 311 19.65 -4.11 -25.36
C LEU A 311 19.51 -5.46 -24.67
N ALA A 312 20.05 -5.59 -23.46
CA ALA A 312 19.59 -6.61 -22.53
C ALA A 312 18.09 -6.41 -22.22
N PHE A 313 17.39 -7.48 -21.84
CA PHE A 313 15.99 -7.37 -21.44
C PHE A 313 15.85 -6.44 -20.22
N ILE A 314 14.92 -5.49 -20.32
CA ILE A 314 14.60 -4.55 -19.25
C ILE A 314 13.29 -4.99 -18.57
N PRO A 315 13.34 -5.42 -17.29
CA PRO A 315 12.16 -5.76 -16.52
C PRO A 315 11.14 -4.61 -16.47
N PRO A 316 9.81 -4.89 -16.49
CA PRO A 316 8.77 -3.86 -16.48
C PRO A 316 8.92 -2.80 -15.39
N GLU A 317 9.39 -3.18 -14.21
CA GLU A 317 9.59 -2.32 -13.05
C GLU A 317 10.63 -1.21 -13.30
N LEU A 318 11.56 -1.43 -14.23
CA LEU A 318 12.62 -0.46 -14.57
C LEU A 318 12.25 0.47 -15.74
N ARG A 319 11.10 0.26 -16.40
CA ARG A 319 10.70 0.97 -17.63
C ARG A 319 10.14 2.35 -17.33
N GLU A 320 10.97 3.23 -16.78
CA GLU A 320 10.63 4.57 -16.31
C GLU A 320 11.59 5.67 -16.85
N ASP A 321 12.47 5.33 -17.80
CA ASP A 321 13.50 6.22 -18.39
C ASP A 321 14.40 6.88 -17.33
N GLN A 322 14.96 6.05 -16.45
CA GLN A 322 15.83 6.46 -15.32
C GLN A 322 17.19 5.76 -15.33
N GLY A 323 17.67 5.37 -16.52
CA GLY A 323 19.00 4.79 -16.74
C GLY A 323 19.00 3.34 -17.22
N GLU A 324 17.82 2.74 -17.41
CA GLU A 324 17.66 1.35 -17.87
C GLU A 324 18.30 1.10 -19.23
N PHE A 325 18.27 2.09 -20.14
CA PHE A 325 18.87 1.94 -21.46
C PHE A 325 20.40 1.89 -21.41
N ALA A 326 21.02 2.76 -20.61
CA ALA A 326 22.47 2.79 -20.46
C ALA A 326 22.99 1.48 -19.83
N ALA A 327 22.27 0.94 -18.85
CA ALA A 327 22.60 -0.37 -18.27
C ALA A 327 22.31 -1.52 -19.26
N GLY A 328 21.20 -1.46 -19.99
CA GLY A 328 20.82 -2.46 -21.00
C GLY A 328 21.83 -2.55 -22.14
N GLU A 329 22.40 -1.43 -22.58
CA GLU A 329 23.48 -1.36 -23.59
C GLU A 329 24.76 -2.04 -23.15
N ARG A 330 25.11 -1.90 -21.86
CA ARG A 330 26.30 -2.50 -21.26
C ARG A 330 26.07 -3.92 -20.75
N ASN A 331 24.84 -4.44 -20.89
CA ASN A 331 24.41 -5.71 -20.31
C ASN A 331 24.61 -5.77 -18.78
N GLU A 332 24.33 -4.66 -18.10
CA GLU A 332 24.52 -4.44 -16.66
C GLU A 332 23.19 -4.36 -15.88
N ILE A 333 22.07 -4.78 -16.48
CA ILE A 333 20.80 -4.89 -15.74
C ILE A 333 20.98 -5.97 -14.66
N PRO A 334 20.87 -5.62 -13.37
CA PRO A 334 21.13 -6.57 -12.30
C PRO A 334 19.99 -7.57 -12.17
N ARG A 335 20.26 -8.74 -11.57
CA ARG A 335 19.20 -9.62 -11.06
C ARG A 335 18.53 -8.91 -9.88
N LEU A 336 17.34 -8.37 -10.15
CA LEU A 336 16.53 -7.66 -9.16
C LEU A 336 16.05 -8.61 -8.07
N LEU A 337 15.71 -8.05 -6.91
CA LEU A 337 15.17 -8.77 -5.77
C LEU A 337 13.91 -9.56 -6.16
N GLU A 338 13.80 -10.79 -5.66
CA GLU A 338 12.55 -11.56 -5.68
C GLU A 338 11.94 -11.60 -4.28
N TRP A 339 10.60 -11.51 -4.19
CA TRP A 339 9.93 -11.45 -2.88
C TRP A 339 10.15 -12.71 -2.03
N THR A 340 10.33 -13.87 -2.67
CA THR A 340 10.65 -15.15 -2.02
C THR A 340 12.05 -15.20 -1.41
N GLU A 341 12.89 -14.19 -1.67
CA GLU A 341 14.20 -14.07 -1.04
C GLU A 341 14.14 -13.38 0.34
N LEU A 342 13.01 -12.77 0.69
CA LEU A 342 12.78 -12.19 2.01
C LEU A 342 12.56 -13.28 3.05
N ARG A 343 13.20 -13.13 4.21
CA ARG A 343 13.22 -14.10 5.32
C ARG A 343 12.41 -13.67 6.53
N GLY A 344 11.91 -12.44 6.56
CA GLY A 344 11.14 -11.89 7.66
C GLY A 344 10.92 -10.39 7.52
N SER A 345 10.26 -9.79 8.50
CA SER A 345 10.03 -8.34 8.62
C SER A 345 10.59 -7.83 9.95
N LEU A 346 11.16 -6.62 9.94
CA LEU A 346 11.80 -5.99 11.11
C LEU A 346 10.99 -4.82 11.70
N HIS A 347 9.78 -4.56 11.20
CA HIS A 347 8.89 -3.53 11.73
C HIS A 347 7.43 -3.97 11.62
N ASN A 348 6.85 -4.41 12.74
CA ASN A 348 5.49 -4.94 12.86
C ASN A 348 4.94 -4.78 14.29
N HIS A 349 3.61 -4.78 14.41
CA HIS A 349 2.88 -4.42 15.62
C HIS A 349 2.05 -5.60 16.13
N SER A 350 1.90 -5.67 17.44
CA SER A 350 1.11 -6.70 18.13
C SER A 350 -0.03 -6.05 18.92
N ASN A 351 -0.84 -6.86 19.59
CA ASN A 351 -1.87 -6.36 20.50
C ASN A 351 -1.33 -5.63 21.75
N TRP A 352 -0.01 -5.48 21.88
CA TRP A 352 0.60 -4.68 22.93
C TRP A 352 0.50 -3.17 22.65
N SER A 353 0.62 -2.70 21.41
CA SER A 353 0.24 -1.34 21.01
C SER A 353 -1.13 -1.33 20.33
N ASP A 354 -1.14 -1.31 19.01
CA ASP A 354 -2.27 -1.03 18.12
C ASP A 354 -2.42 -2.07 17.01
N GLY A 355 -1.55 -3.08 17.01
CA GLY A 355 -1.82 -4.33 16.33
C GLY A 355 -2.98 -5.08 16.98
N ARG A 356 -3.46 -6.13 16.31
CA ARG A 356 -4.68 -6.84 16.72
C ARG A 356 -4.44 -8.28 17.17
N VAL A 357 -3.26 -8.79 16.91
CA VAL A 357 -2.92 -10.21 17.03
C VAL A 357 -1.94 -10.38 18.18
N THR A 358 -2.10 -11.45 18.96
CA THR A 358 -1.16 -11.76 20.04
C THR A 358 0.22 -12.14 19.48
N ILE A 359 1.26 -11.95 20.28
CA ILE A 359 2.64 -12.30 19.88
C ILE A 359 2.76 -13.79 19.55
N GLU A 360 2.05 -14.68 20.26
CA GLU A 360 2.05 -16.12 19.98
C GLU A 360 1.39 -16.45 18.63
N GLU A 361 0.21 -15.89 18.37
CA GLU A 361 -0.47 -16.07 17.07
C GLU A 361 0.36 -15.53 15.91
N ILE A 362 1.03 -14.38 16.08
CA ILE A 362 1.96 -13.84 15.09
C ILE A 362 3.09 -14.85 14.84
N ALA A 363 3.74 -15.34 15.90
CA ALA A 363 4.88 -16.25 15.75
C ALA A 363 4.53 -17.52 14.98
N ARG A 364 3.40 -18.14 15.33
CA ARG A 364 2.94 -19.37 14.67
C ARG A 364 2.55 -19.10 13.21
N HIS A 365 1.83 -18.02 12.94
CA HIS A 365 1.43 -17.67 11.58
C HIS A 365 2.62 -17.33 10.68
N MET A 366 3.58 -16.53 11.17
CA MET A 366 4.75 -16.16 10.36
C MET A 366 5.68 -17.35 10.11
N HIS A 367 5.78 -18.29 11.05
CA HIS A 367 6.45 -19.56 10.82
C HIS A 367 5.74 -20.39 9.72
N GLU A 368 4.41 -20.49 9.74
CA GLU A 368 3.64 -21.19 8.71
C GLU A 368 3.81 -20.57 7.31
N LEU A 369 3.99 -19.25 7.24
CA LEU A 369 4.32 -18.54 6.00
C LEU A 369 5.77 -18.75 5.52
N GLY A 370 6.60 -19.46 6.30
CA GLY A 370 7.99 -19.78 5.96
C GLY A 370 8.99 -18.66 6.25
N CYS A 371 8.67 -17.71 7.13
CA CYS A 371 9.65 -16.75 7.63
C CYS A 371 10.65 -17.44 8.57
N ASP A 372 11.90 -16.98 8.56
CA ASP A 372 12.93 -17.38 9.52
C ASP A 372 12.77 -16.58 10.84
N TYR A 373 12.29 -15.33 10.74
CA TYR A 373 12.15 -14.42 11.87
C TYR A 373 11.07 -13.36 11.68
N TRP A 374 10.67 -12.74 12.79
CA TRP A 374 9.78 -11.59 12.81
C TRP A 374 10.09 -10.67 13.99
N ALA A 375 10.28 -9.37 13.75
CA ALA A 375 10.43 -8.42 14.84
C ALA A 375 9.07 -7.91 15.31
N ILE A 376 8.90 -7.88 16.63
CA ILE A 376 7.82 -7.16 17.30
C ILE A 376 8.36 -5.79 17.68
N THR A 377 7.80 -4.74 17.10
CA THR A 377 8.28 -3.35 17.23
C THR A 377 7.11 -2.42 17.56
N ASP A 378 6.35 -2.76 18.59
CA ASP A 378 5.26 -1.93 19.07
C ASP A 378 5.74 -0.50 19.43
N HIS A 379 4.81 0.45 19.33
CA HIS A 379 5.12 1.88 19.47
C HIS A 379 5.59 2.26 20.87
N SER A 380 6.41 3.31 20.96
CA SER A 380 6.84 3.94 22.21
C SER A 380 5.79 4.88 22.83
N LYS A 381 6.02 5.26 24.11
CA LYS A 381 5.07 5.97 24.99
C LYS A 381 4.40 7.23 24.39
N SER A 382 5.08 7.97 23.51
CA SER A 382 4.58 9.23 22.95
C SER A 382 3.47 9.04 21.90
N SER A 383 3.33 7.83 21.37
CA SER A 383 2.24 7.44 20.47
C SER A 383 1.00 7.00 21.25
N PHE A 384 0.39 7.95 21.97
CA PHE A 384 -0.78 7.70 22.83
C PHE A 384 -1.99 7.11 22.07
N GLN A 385 -2.23 7.56 20.83
CA GLN A 385 -3.34 7.05 20.01
C GLN A 385 -3.17 5.58 19.62
N ALA A 386 -1.92 5.13 19.57
CA ALA A 386 -1.55 3.76 19.25
C ALA A 386 -1.31 2.91 20.51
N ASN A 387 -1.71 3.38 21.70
CA ASN A 387 -1.48 2.67 22.96
C ASN A 387 0.01 2.32 23.19
N GLY A 388 0.90 3.26 22.83
CA GLY A 388 2.34 3.12 22.94
C GLY A 388 2.83 2.69 24.34
N LEU A 389 3.89 1.89 24.37
CA LEU A 389 4.37 1.22 25.57
C LEU A 389 5.21 2.17 26.42
N HIS A 390 4.91 2.22 27.72
CA HIS A 390 5.85 2.72 28.72
C HIS A 390 7.02 1.73 28.91
N PRO A 391 8.19 2.19 29.41
CA PRO A 391 9.37 1.33 29.64
C PRO A 391 9.05 0.03 30.37
N ASP A 392 8.26 0.08 31.44
CA ASP A 392 7.90 -1.11 32.23
C ASP A 392 7.05 -2.11 31.42
N ARG A 393 6.18 -1.62 30.53
CA ARG A 393 5.40 -2.47 29.63
C ARG A 393 6.28 -3.11 28.56
N LEU A 394 7.25 -2.36 28.03
CA LEU A 394 8.20 -2.90 27.05
C LEU A 394 9.07 -3.99 27.67
N ALA A 395 9.53 -3.81 28.92
CA ALA A 395 10.26 -4.85 29.66
C ALA A 395 9.43 -6.13 29.85
N GLN A 396 8.12 -6.01 30.11
CA GLN A 396 7.22 -7.16 30.17
C GLN A 396 7.08 -7.87 28.83
N GLN A 397 6.92 -7.12 27.74
CA GLN A 397 6.85 -7.66 26.38
C GLN A 397 8.14 -8.40 25.99
N ILE A 398 9.31 -7.82 26.30
CA ILE A 398 10.61 -8.48 26.11
C ILE A 398 10.63 -9.83 26.82
N GLY A 399 10.17 -9.88 28.08
CA GLY A 399 10.06 -11.12 28.85
C GLY A 399 9.12 -12.15 28.21
N GLU A 400 7.97 -11.71 27.68
CA GLU A 400 7.04 -12.58 26.95
C GLU A 400 7.69 -13.18 25.70
N ILE A 401 8.32 -12.35 24.86
CA ILE A 401 9.00 -12.77 23.63
C ILE A 401 10.12 -13.77 23.95
N GLN A 402 10.90 -13.53 25.01
CA GLN A 402 11.95 -14.45 25.44
C GLN A 402 11.40 -15.80 25.90
N ARG A 403 10.29 -15.81 26.66
CA ARG A 403 9.60 -17.04 27.08
C ARG A 403 9.06 -17.81 25.89
N LEU A 404 8.37 -17.13 24.98
CA LEU A 404 7.77 -17.75 23.80
C LEU A 404 8.84 -18.34 22.87
N ASN A 405 9.94 -17.63 22.63
CA ASN A 405 11.02 -18.18 21.82
C ASN A 405 11.63 -19.46 22.43
N LYS A 406 11.75 -19.56 23.76
CA LYS A 406 12.19 -20.80 24.42
C LYS A 406 11.19 -21.94 24.20
N GLN A 407 9.90 -21.62 24.23
CA GLN A 407 8.84 -22.57 23.96
C GLN A 407 8.88 -23.07 22.51
N LEU A 408 8.94 -22.17 21.52
CA LEU A 408 9.04 -22.53 20.10
C LEU A 408 10.26 -23.41 19.82
N ALA A 409 11.42 -23.08 20.41
CA ALA A 409 12.62 -23.90 20.28
C ALA A 409 12.45 -25.31 20.91
N ALA A 410 11.76 -25.41 22.05
CA ALA A 410 11.45 -26.70 22.67
C ALA A 410 10.44 -27.53 21.86
N GLU A 411 9.56 -26.87 21.10
CA GLU A 411 8.65 -27.48 20.11
C GLU A 411 9.37 -27.88 18.81
N GLY A 412 10.66 -27.55 18.64
CA GLY A 412 11.43 -27.84 17.43
C GLY A 412 11.12 -26.92 16.25
N ILE A 413 10.49 -25.76 16.51
CA ILE A 413 10.13 -24.76 15.51
C ILE A 413 11.35 -23.89 15.20
N ASP A 414 11.83 -23.94 13.95
CA ASP A 414 12.92 -23.10 13.45
C ASP A 414 12.40 -21.72 13.03
N PHE A 415 12.07 -20.89 14.02
CA PHE A 415 11.60 -19.52 13.86
C PHE A 415 11.99 -18.68 15.09
N ARG A 416 12.27 -17.39 14.89
CA ARG A 416 12.66 -16.48 15.96
C ARG A 416 11.88 -15.17 15.94
N LEU A 417 11.24 -14.85 17.07
CA LEU A 417 10.82 -13.48 17.34
C LEU A 417 12.01 -12.64 17.81
N LEU A 418 12.14 -11.44 17.24
CA LEU A 418 13.11 -10.43 17.65
C LEU A 418 12.44 -9.39 18.54
N THR A 419 13.09 -9.01 19.64
CA THR A 419 12.60 -7.92 20.49
C THR A 419 12.89 -6.58 19.83
N GLY A 420 11.92 -5.68 19.78
CA GLY A 420 12.15 -4.36 19.23
C GLY A 420 11.13 -3.34 19.66
N SER A 421 11.26 -2.14 19.11
CA SER A 421 10.27 -1.07 19.26
C SER A 421 10.40 -0.09 18.09
N GLU A 422 9.25 0.42 17.65
CA GLU A 422 9.20 1.64 16.87
C GLU A 422 9.20 2.83 17.83
N VAL A 423 10.36 3.49 17.91
CA VAL A 423 10.64 4.56 18.84
C VAL A 423 10.39 5.90 18.17
N ASP A 424 9.50 6.68 18.77
CA ASP A 424 9.24 8.05 18.34
C ASP A 424 10.53 8.89 18.40
N ILE A 425 10.83 9.56 17.29
CA ILE A 425 11.81 10.62 17.24
C ILE A 425 11.10 11.87 17.71
N LEU A 426 11.39 12.41 18.88
CA LEU A 426 10.80 13.64 19.43
C LEU A 426 11.32 14.88 18.69
N SER A 427 10.72 16.05 19.00
CA SER A 427 11.27 17.35 18.58
C SER A 427 12.75 17.46 18.99
N GLU A 428 13.57 18.12 18.18
CA GLU A 428 15.04 18.21 18.33
C GLU A 428 15.81 16.88 18.15
N GLY A 429 15.15 15.78 17.78
CA GLY A 429 15.77 14.50 17.43
C GLY A 429 16.11 13.59 18.61
N LYS A 430 15.61 13.87 19.82
CA LYS A 430 15.72 12.94 20.96
C LYS A 430 14.81 11.73 20.74
N LEU A 431 15.24 10.53 21.12
CA LEU A 431 14.40 9.34 21.10
C LEU A 431 13.50 9.25 22.33
N ASP A 432 12.35 8.61 22.18
CA ASP A 432 11.31 8.51 23.21
C ASP A 432 11.67 7.54 24.36
N PHE A 433 12.68 6.69 24.16
CA PHE A 433 13.31 5.86 25.19
C PHE A 433 14.77 6.25 25.42
N GLU A 434 15.27 5.94 26.62
CA GLU A 434 16.67 6.15 26.99
C GLU A 434 17.54 5.02 26.45
N ASP A 435 18.82 5.33 26.20
CA ASP A 435 19.79 4.45 25.53
C ASP A 435 19.98 3.09 26.20
N ASP A 436 19.93 3.02 27.54
CA ASP A 436 20.07 1.76 28.28
C ASP A 436 18.96 0.76 27.91
N LEU A 437 17.72 1.24 27.72
CA LEU A 437 16.60 0.40 27.30
C LEU A 437 16.72 0.04 25.81
N LEU A 438 17.15 0.98 24.97
CA LEU A 438 17.38 0.70 23.55
C LEU A 438 18.47 -0.35 23.33
N ALA A 439 19.45 -0.44 24.23
CA ALA A 439 20.53 -1.42 24.18
C ALA A 439 20.04 -2.87 24.40
N GLU A 440 18.92 -3.07 25.09
CA GLU A 440 18.33 -4.38 25.39
C GLU A 440 17.52 -4.99 24.23
N LEU A 441 17.03 -4.16 23.31
CA LEU A 441 16.25 -4.58 22.15
C LEU A 441 17.15 -5.29 21.13
N ASP A 442 16.62 -6.19 20.30
CA ASP A 442 17.31 -6.75 19.12
C ASP A 442 17.28 -5.74 17.95
N VAL A 443 16.16 -5.03 17.76
CA VAL A 443 15.95 -4.07 16.66
C VAL A 443 15.32 -2.77 17.19
N VAL A 444 15.79 -1.63 16.70
CA VAL A 444 15.22 -0.30 17.01
C VAL A 444 14.92 0.39 15.69
N VAL A 445 13.64 0.69 15.48
CA VAL A 445 13.15 1.50 14.35
C VAL A 445 12.87 2.89 14.88
N ALA A 446 13.40 3.93 14.27
CA ALA A 446 13.14 5.31 14.69
C ALA A 446 12.28 6.03 13.64
N SER A 447 11.14 6.59 14.05
CA SER A 447 10.15 7.16 13.15
C SER A 447 9.60 8.50 13.65
N VAL A 448 9.13 9.34 12.74
CA VAL A 448 8.45 10.61 13.07
C VAL A 448 6.94 10.42 12.95
N HIS A 449 6.20 10.58 14.05
CA HIS A 449 4.73 10.53 14.05
C HIS A 449 4.04 11.88 14.30
N GLN A 450 4.81 12.89 14.70
CA GLN A 450 4.30 14.21 15.09
C GLN A 450 5.21 15.33 14.61
N GLY A 451 4.69 16.55 14.50
CA GLY A 451 5.47 17.72 14.07
C GLY A 451 5.69 17.81 12.56
N PHE A 452 4.80 17.25 11.73
CA PHE A 452 4.93 17.23 10.27
C PHE A 452 4.97 18.62 9.59
N THR A 453 4.70 19.69 10.33
CA THR A 453 4.73 21.08 9.82
C THR A 453 6.05 21.81 10.09
N GLN A 454 7.07 21.13 10.64
CA GLN A 454 8.40 21.73 10.83
C GLN A 454 9.02 22.15 9.50
N SER A 455 9.99 23.07 9.55
CA SER A 455 10.76 23.46 8.37
C SER A 455 11.63 22.29 7.88
N GLU A 456 12.02 22.33 6.59
CA GLU A 456 12.90 21.32 6.00
C GLU A 456 14.20 21.14 6.80
N THR A 457 14.81 22.24 7.21
CA THR A 457 16.06 22.25 7.99
C THR A 457 15.88 21.58 9.36
N GLU A 458 14.80 21.88 10.07
CA GLU A 458 14.51 21.30 11.39
C GLU A 458 14.24 19.79 11.27
N MET A 459 13.40 19.39 10.32
CA MET A 459 13.06 17.97 10.10
C MET A 459 14.28 17.16 9.67
N THR A 460 15.12 17.73 8.79
CA THR A 460 16.37 17.09 8.36
C THR A 460 17.30 16.87 9.55
N LYS A 461 17.54 17.90 10.38
CA LYS A 461 18.37 17.76 11.59
C LYS A 461 17.81 16.74 12.58
N ARG A 462 16.48 16.71 12.75
CA ARG A 462 15.79 15.76 13.63
C ARG A 462 16.04 14.31 13.20
N LEU A 463 15.93 14.01 11.91
CA LEU A 463 16.18 12.67 11.38
C LEU A 463 17.67 12.29 11.38
N VAL A 464 18.56 13.23 11.04
CA VAL A 464 20.01 13.01 11.11
C VAL A 464 20.44 12.64 12.53
N ARG A 465 19.97 13.37 13.54
CA ARG A 465 20.27 13.08 14.95
C ARG A 465 19.76 11.70 15.39
N ALA A 466 18.61 11.26 14.89
CA ALA A 466 18.11 9.91 15.15
C ALA A 466 19.02 8.85 14.51
N ALA A 467 19.51 9.09 13.28
CA ALA A 467 20.44 8.19 12.61
C ALA A 467 21.81 8.10 13.30
N GLU A 468 22.26 9.18 13.96
CA GLU A 468 23.50 9.24 14.75
C GLU A 468 23.43 8.45 16.07
N ASN A 469 22.24 8.03 16.53
CA ASN A 469 22.14 7.24 17.75
C ASN A 469 22.67 5.79 17.53
N PRO A 470 23.61 5.31 18.36
CA PRO A 470 24.25 4.01 18.18
C PRO A 470 23.30 2.81 18.31
N PHE A 471 22.13 2.99 18.90
CA PHE A 471 21.13 1.94 19.07
C PHE A 471 20.07 1.89 17.96
N VAL A 472 19.91 2.94 17.15
CA VAL A 472 18.89 2.99 16.07
C VAL A 472 19.30 2.18 14.84
N HIS A 473 18.67 1.05 14.56
CA HIS A 473 19.09 0.20 13.44
C HIS A 473 18.61 0.73 12.09
N MET A 474 17.42 1.33 12.06
CA MET A 474 16.87 1.92 10.85
C MET A 474 15.99 3.13 11.12
N LEU A 475 15.88 4.01 10.14
CA LEU A 475 14.81 5.00 10.08
C LEU A 475 13.57 4.39 9.41
N GLY A 476 12.43 4.41 10.12
CA GLY A 476 11.13 3.96 9.62
C GLY A 476 10.47 5.02 8.73
N HIS A 477 9.59 4.59 7.81
CA HIS A 477 8.80 5.39 6.85
C HIS A 477 9.23 6.87 6.74
N LEU A 478 10.37 7.06 6.09
CA LEU A 478 11.27 8.23 6.19
C LEU A 478 10.61 9.61 6.02
N THR A 479 9.52 9.70 5.27
CA THR A 479 8.88 10.96 4.89
C THR A 479 7.51 11.17 5.55
N GLY A 480 7.02 10.17 6.28
CA GLY A 480 5.71 10.18 6.92
C GLY A 480 4.55 10.32 5.92
N ARG A 481 4.78 10.07 4.62
CA ARG A 481 3.74 10.20 3.60
C ARG A 481 2.67 9.12 3.74
N LEU A 482 1.46 9.46 3.29
CA LEU A 482 0.40 8.51 2.99
C LEU A 482 -0.08 8.80 1.57
N LEU A 483 0.20 7.89 0.64
CA LEU A 483 -0.23 7.97 -0.75
C LEU A 483 -1.73 8.26 -0.80
N LEU A 484 -2.15 9.18 -1.66
CA LEU A 484 -3.57 9.54 -1.82
C LEU A 484 -4.25 10.03 -0.53
N GLU A 485 -3.49 10.47 0.48
CA GLU A 485 -4.06 11.07 1.70
C GLU A 485 -3.22 12.22 2.27
N ARG A 486 -1.90 12.05 2.39
CA ARG A 486 -0.97 12.99 3.03
C ARG A 486 0.36 13.04 2.29
N GLU A 487 0.72 14.23 1.82
CA GLU A 487 2.05 14.49 1.26
C GLU A 487 3.17 14.29 2.29
N ALA A 488 4.38 14.01 1.80
CA ALA A 488 5.59 13.96 2.62
C ALA A 488 5.79 15.27 3.38
N TYR A 489 6.28 15.20 4.63
CA TYR A 489 6.78 16.40 5.29
C TYR A 489 8.03 16.94 4.58
N LYS A 490 8.32 18.23 4.78
CA LYS A 490 9.51 18.86 4.18
C LYS A 490 10.76 18.27 4.80
N VAL A 491 11.59 17.59 4.02
CA VAL A 491 12.86 17.00 4.46
C VAL A 491 13.84 16.90 3.29
N ASN A 492 15.12 17.20 3.55
CA ASN A 492 16.19 16.91 2.62
C ASN A 492 16.59 15.43 2.75
N GLN A 493 15.92 14.55 2.00
CA GLN A 493 16.13 13.10 2.07
C GLN A 493 17.55 12.69 1.70
N ARG A 494 18.23 13.43 0.80
CA ARG A 494 19.63 13.13 0.44
C ARG A 494 20.58 13.35 1.61
N ALA A 495 20.40 14.43 2.37
CA ALA A 495 21.19 14.68 3.57
C ALA A 495 20.97 13.60 4.64
N VAL A 496 19.73 13.12 4.79
CA VAL A 496 19.44 11.99 5.71
C VAL A 496 20.09 10.69 5.23
N ILE A 497 20.03 10.40 3.92
CA ILE A 497 20.72 9.25 3.31
C ILE A 497 22.22 9.31 3.54
N ASP A 498 22.84 10.49 3.37
CA ASP A 498 24.28 10.68 3.61
C ASP A 498 24.63 10.42 5.10
N ALA A 499 23.83 10.93 6.04
CA ALA A 499 24.00 10.62 7.45
C ALA A 499 23.85 9.12 7.74
N CYS A 500 22.85 8.45 7.15
CA CYS A 500 22.67 7.00 7.27
C CYS A 500 23.90 6.22 6.75
N ALA A 501 24.53 6.71 5.67
CA ALA A 501 25.76 6.11 5.14
C ALA A 501 26.95 6.26 6.09
N GLU A 502 27.11 7.43 6.70
CA GLU A 502 28.18 7.71 7.69
C GLU A 502 27.99 6.92 8.99
N THR A 503 26.74 6.69 9.38
CA THR A 503 26.35 6.07 10.65
C THR A 503 26.19 4.56 10.57
N GLY A 504 26.06 4.01 9.36
CA GLY A 504 25.68 2.61 9.14
C GLY A 504 24.21 2.32 9.47
N THR A 505 23.39 3.35 9.69
CA THR A 505 21.94 3.23 9.94
C THR A 505 21.23 2.86 8.63
N TRP A 506 20.34 1.88 8.68
CA TRP A 506 19.58 1.44 7.50
C TRP A 506 18.37 2.36 7.25
N ILE A 507 17.76 2.22 6.08
CA ILE A 507 16.50 2.93 5.76
C ILE A 507 15.42 1.90 5.43
N GLU A 508 14.24 2.09 6.02
CA GLU A 508 13.07 1.30 5.71
C GLU A 508 12.52 1.62 4.30
N LEU A 509 12.16 0.57 3.56
CA LEU A 509 11.11 0.62 2.56
C LEU A 509 9.85 0.03 3.20
N ASN A 510 8.97 0.91 3.65
CA ASN A 510 7.71 0.54 4.28
C ASN A 510 6.77 0.06 3.19
N ALA A 511 6.52 -1.24 3.17
CA ALA A 511 5.76 -1.95 2.16
C ALA A 511 4.24 -1.80 2.33
N SER A 512 3.77 -1.08 3.35
CA SER A 512 2.35 -0.70 3.43
C SER A 512 1.94 -0.02 2.11
N PRO A 513 0.86 -0.49 1.45
CA PRO A 513 0.40 0.09 0.18
C PRO A 513 -0.06 1.54 0.30
N MET A 514 -0.27 2.01 1.53
CA MET A 514 -0.58 3.40 1.83
C MET A 514 0.68 4.27 1.89
N ARG A 515 1.88 3.69 1.98
CA ARG A 515 3.14 4.43 2.20
C ARG A 515 4.13 4.26 1.05
N PHE A 516 4.61 3.03 0.83
CA PHE A 516 5.77 2.73 -0.03
C PHE A 516 6.94 3.70 0.19
N ASP A 517 7.39 3.83 1.43
CA ASP A 517 8.28 4.91 1.89
C ASP A 517 9.54 4.33 2.57
N MET A 518 10.77 4.56 2.13
CA MET A 518 11.26 5.61 1.21
C MET A 518 10.85 5.45 -0.26
N ASP A 519 10.60 6.57 -0.94
CA ASP A 519 10.27 6.59 -2.37
C ASP A 519 11.33 5.89 -3.23
N TRP A 520 10.87 5.06 -4.16
CA TRP A 520 11.76 4.20 -4.95
C TRP A 520 12.80 4.96 -5.78
N ARG A 521 12.51 6.23 -6.13
CA ARG A 521 13.41 7.09 -6.93
C ARG A 521 14.69 7.46 -6.19
N LEU A 522 14.74 7.30 -4.87
CA LEU A 522 15.93 7.60 -4.06
C LEU A 522 16.83 6.38 -3.83
N TRP A 523 16.38 5.16 -4.14
CA TRP A 523 17.17 3.96 -3.87
C TRP A 523 18.45 3.87 -4.70
N SER A 524 18.48 4.41 -5.93
CA SER A 524 19.72 4.49 -6.71
C SER A 524 20.79 5.32 -6.00
N TYR A 525 20.40 6.46 -5.40
CA TYR A 525 21.30 7.30 -4.61
C TYR A 525 21.69 6.62 -3.29
N ALA A 526 20.73 6.09 -2.53
CA ALA A 526 21.00 5.39 -1.27
C ALA A 526 21.95 4.20 -1.44
N LYS A 527 21.71 3.38 -2.47
CA LYS A 527 22.58 2.28 -2.87
C LYS A 527 23.99 2.75 -3.22
N SER A 528 24.13 3.84 -3.96
CA SER A 528 25.45 4.41 -4.31
C SER A 528 26.26 4.86 -3.09
N LYS A 529 25.58 5.16 -1.97
CA LYS A 529 26.18 5.51 -0.68
C LYS A 529 26.41 4.30 0.22
N GLY A 530 26.01 3.10 -0.19
CA GLY A 530 26.12 1.87 0.60
C GLY A 530 25.03 1.70 1.66
N VAL A 531 24.01 2.57 1.70
CA VAL A 531 22.89 2.46 2.63
C VAL A 531 22.05 1.23 2.26
N LYS A 532 21.77 0.41 3.26
CA LYS A 532 20.97 -0.81 3.11
C LYS A 532 19.48 -0.52 3.27
N CYS A 533 18.68 -1.22 2.49
CA CYS A 533 17.23 -1.21 2.56
C CYS A 533 16.74 -2.30 3.53
N VAL A 534 15.68 -2.02 4.28
CA VAL A 534 14.91 -3.02 5.01
C VAL A 534 13.46 -2.95 4.54
N ILE A 535 12.92 -4.03 3.97
CA ILE A 535 11.55 -4.03 3.45
C ILE A 535 10.61 -4.53 4.54
N ASN A 536 9.86 -3.64 5.19
CA ASN A 536 8.97 -4.03 6.28
C ASN A 536 7.51 -3.79 5.92
N CYS A 537 6.61 -4.69 6.32
CA CYS A 537 5.18 -4.57 6.03
C CYS A 537 4.41 -3.65 6.96
N ASP A 538 4.97 -3.24 8.12
CA ASP A 538 4.25 -2.39 9.08
C ASP A 538 2.93 -3.08 9.50
N ALA A 539 3.05 -4.38 9.81
CA ALA A 539 1.91 -5.26 9.94
C ALA A 539 1.21 -5.04 11.28
N HIS A 540 -0.11 -4.80 11.22
CA HIS A 540 -0.98 -4.68 12.40
C HIS A 540 -1.96 -5.86 12.52
N ARG A 541 -1.96 -6.72 11.51
CA ARG A 541 -2.67 -8.00 11.41
C ARG A 541 -1.82 -8.97 10.60
N ASN A 542 -2.09 -10.27 10.72
CA ASN A 542 -1.32 -11.32 10.05
C ASN A 542 -1.35 -11.21 8.52
N GLU A 543 -2.50 -10.82 7.95
CA GLU A 543 -2.69 -10.70 6.50
C GLU A 543 -1.77 -9.64 5.87
N HIS A 544 -1.31 -8.65 6.66
CA HIS A 544 -0.41 -7.61 6.17
C HIS A 544 1.00 -8.15 5.83
N ALA A 545 1.36 -9.36 6.25
CA ALA A 545 2.59 -10.01 5.79
C ALA A 545 2.65 -10.13 4.25
N GLY A 546 1.49 -10.22 3.58
CA GLY A 546 1.39 -10.18 2.12
C GLY A 546 1.95 -8.91 1.48
N PHE A 547 2.09 -7.81 2.25
CA PHE A 547 2.68 -6.57 1.75
C PHE A 547 4.17 -6.70 1.45
N LEU A 548 4.88 -7.69 2.00
CA LEU A 548 6.29 -7.96 1.63
C LEU A 548 6.45 -8.23 0.12
N ARG A 549 5.48 -8.93 -0.50
CA ARG A 549 5.42 -9.11 -1.96
C ARG A 549 5.33 -7.77 -2.69
N LEU A 550 4.55 -6.83 -2.16
CA LEU A 550 4.39 -5.50 -2.74
C LEU A 550 5.65 -4.64 -2.55
N GLY A 551 6.24 -4.66 -1.36
CA GLY A 551 7.49 -3.97 -1.04
C GLY A 551 8.63 -4.44 -1.93
N ALA A 552 8.74 -5.74 -2.20
CA ALA A 552 9.71 -6.29 -3.14
C ALA A 552 9.51 -5.75 -4.56
N GLY A 553 8.27 -5.66 -5.04
CA GLY A 553 7.97 -5.04 -6.34
C GLY A 553 8.40 -3.57 -6.43
N ILE A 554 8.20 -2.79 -5.37
CA ILE A 554 8.69 -1.40 -5.28
C ILE A 554 10.22 -1.34 -5.18
N ALA A 555 10.85 -2.25 -4.44
CA ALA A 555 12.30 -2.36 -4.34
C ALA A 555 12.95 -2.65 -5.71
N ARG A 556 12.32 -3.49 -6.54
CA ARG A 556 12.74 -3.76 -7.92
C ARG A 556 12.76 -2.49 -8.76
N LYS A 557 11.75 -1.62 -8.65
CA LYS A 557 11.76 -0.29 -9.32
C LYS A 557 12.94 0.59 -8.87
N GLY A 558 13.34 0.45 -7.60
CA GLY A 558 14.52 1.10 -7.04
C GLY A 558 15.86 0.43 -7.40
N TRP A 559 15.88 -0.52 -8.33
CA TRP A 559 17.07 -1.27 -8.76
C TRP A 559 17.74 -2.08 -7.65
N LEU A 560 16.96 -2.44 -6.61
CA LEU A 560 17.47 -3.19 -5.49
C LEU A 560 17.60 -4.68 -5.85
N THR A 561 18.72 -5.24 -5.42
CA THR A 561 19.07 -6.65 -5.52
C THR A 561 19.03 -7.27 -4.13
N LYS A 562 19.14 -8.60 -4.05
CA LYS A 562 19.26 -9.32 -2.78
C LYS A 562 20.33 -8.73 -1.85
N ALA A 563 21.48 -8.34 -2.38
CA ALA A 563 22.60 -7.81 -1.57
C ALA A 563 22.33 -6.42 -0.97
N ASP A 564 21.33 -5.71 -1.48
CA ASP A 564 20.96 -4.36 -1.03
C ASP A 564 19.96 -4.38 0.15
N VAL A 565 19.36 -5.54 0.44
CA VAL A 565 18.22 -5.69 1.36
C VAL A 565 18.56 -6.58 2.55
N ILE A 566 18.49 -6.02 3.76
CA ILE A 566 18.89 -6.67 5.03
C ILE A 566 18.07 -7.92 5.31
N ASN A 567 16.74 -7.85 5.17
CA ASN A 567 15.87 -8.94 5.53
C ASN A 567 15.80 -10.07 4.49
N THR A 568 16.79 -10.13 3.58
CA THR A 568 17.11 -11.34 2.79
C THR A 568 18.12 -12.24 3.48
N LEU A 569 18.77 -11.75 4.54
CA LEU A 569 19.73 -12.49 5.33
C LEU A 569 19.00 -13.56 6.15
N PRO A 570 19.53 -14.80 6.22
CA PRO A 570 19.05 -15.80 7.18
C PRO A 570 19.34 -15.33 8.61
N LEU A 571 18.58 -15.84 9.58
CA LEU A 571 18.63 -15.39 10.97
C LEU A 571 20.06 -15.24 11.55
N PRO A 572 20.99 -16.22 11.42
CA PRO A 572 22.34 -16.06 11.98
C PRO A 572 23.13 -14.88 11.40
N ALA A 573 22.97 -14.62 10.10
CA ALA A 573 23.63 -13.51 9.43
C ALA A 573 22.97 -12.16 9.80
N LEU A 574 21.65 -12.14 9.94
CA LEU A 574 20.93 -10.95 10.40
C LEU A 574 21.38 -10.54 11.81
N LEU A 575 21.48 -11.50 12.75
CA LEU A 575 21.90 -11.21 14.12
C LEU A 575 23.33 -10.65 14.19
N LEU A 576 24.22 -11.06 13.28
CA LEU A 576 25.56 -10.49 13.17
C LEU A 576 25.51 -9.04 12.68
N GLU A 577 24.67 -8.76 11.68
CA GLU A 577 24.53 -7.44 11.07
C GLU A 577 23.90 -6.41 12.04
N LEU A 578 22.89 -6.82 12.81
CA LEU A 578 22.31 -6.03 13.91
C LEU A 578 23.37 -5.66 14.96
N LYS A 579 24.23 -6.62 15.35
CA LYS A 579 25.35 -6.35 16.28
C LYS A 579 26.40 -5.43 15.68
N ARG A 580 26.76 -5.65 14.40
CA ARG A 580 27.76 -4.84 13.69
C ARG A 580 27.39 -3.36 13.70
N LYS A 581 26.13 -3.05 13.43
CA LYS A 581 25.61 -1.67 13.45
C LYS A 581 25.84 -0.97 14.79
N ARG A 582 25.68 -1.69 15.92
CA ARG A 582 25.91 -1.11 17.26
C ARG A 582 27.38 -0.84 17.55
N THR A 583 28.26 -1.65 16.96
CA THR A 583 29.71 -1.56 17.20
C THR A 583 30.42 -0.58 16.27
N SER A 584 29.88 -0.29 15.07
CA SER A 584 30.53 0.58 14.09
C SER A 584 30.59 2.06 14.48
N MET A 585 29.86 2.46 15.53
CA MET A 585 29.85 3.83 16.05
C MET A 585 30.69 4.03 17.33
N ARG A 586 31.25 2.96 17.89
CA ARG A 586 32.20 3.03 19.01
C ARG A 586 33.62 3.00 18.48
#